data_AF-A0A849PKI8-F1
#
_entry.id   AF-A0A849PKI8-F1
#
_cell.length_a   1.000
_cell.length_b   1.000
_cell.length_c   1.000
_cell.angle_alpha   90.00
_cell.angle_beta   90.00
_cell.angle_gamma   90.00
#
_symmetry.space_group_name_H-M   'P 1'
#
loop_
_entity.id
_entity.type
_entity.pdbx_description
1 polymer ?
#
loop_
_entity_poly.entity_id
_entity_poly.type
_entity_poly.pdbx_seq_one_letter_code
_entity_poly.pdbx_strand_id
1 'polypeptide(L)' 'MIDERDLKIIDILRENARTPHTEIAARLGVAESTIRNRVRALEEEGVIQQYTVITDPAKLGYNSVALVG' A
#
# COMPACT_ATOMS: atom_id res chain seq x y z
N MET A 1 -11.66 9.47 -9.17
CA MET A 1 -11.49 8.49 -10.28
C MET A 1 -10.01 8.20 -10.35
N ILE A 2 -9.62 6.93 -10.22
CA ILE A 2 -8.21 6.50 -10.18
C ILE A 2 -7.61 6.62 -11.58
N ASP A 3 -6.44 7.25 -11.69
CA ASP A 3 -5.69 7.35 -12.94
C ASP A 3 -4.49 6.38 -13.00
N GLU A 4 -3.79 6.34 -14.14
CA GLU A 4 -2.65 5.43 -14.35
C GLU A 4 -1.49 5.68 -13.35
N ARG A 5 -1.31 6.91 -12.87
CA ARG A 5 -0.27 7.21 -11.87
C ARG A 5 -0.67 6.68 -10.51
N ASP A 6 -1.94 6.79 -10.14
CA ASP A 6 -2.45 6.21 -8.89
C ASP A 6 -2.26 4.70 -8.85
N LEU A 7 -2.52 4.00 -9.97
CA LEU A 7 -2.25 2.56 -10.08
C LEU A 7 -0.78 2.24 -9.84
N LYS A 8 0.15 3.00 -10.44
CA LYS A 8 1.59 2.80 -10.22
C LYS A 8 2.01 3.07 -8.77
N ILE A 9 1.42 4.07 -8.11
CA ILE A 9 1.65 4.34 -6.68
C ILE A 9 1.20 3.13 -5.85
N ILE A 10 0.00 2.61 -6.12
CA ILE A 10 -0.56 1.44 -5.42
C ILE A 10 0.34 0.22 -5.63
N ASP A 11 0.83 -0.03 -6.83
CA ASP A 11 1.71 -1.17 -7.11
C ASP A 11 3.03 -1.07 -6.34
N ILE A 12 3.64 0.13 -6.27
CA ILE A 12 4.86 0.34 -5.48
C ILE A 12 4.59 0.13 -3.98
N LEU A 13 3.47 0.63 -3.46
CA LEU A 13 3.10 0.46 -2.05
C LEU A 13 2.68 -0.97 -1.70
N ARG A 14 2.13 -1.73 -2.66
CA ARG A 14 1.83 -3.16 -2.49
C ARG A 14 3.09 -4.00 -2.35
N GLU A 15 4.12 -3.67 -3.13
CA GLU A 15 5.43 -4.32 -3.02
C GLU A 15 6.10 -3.96 -1.68
N ASN A 16 6.08 -2.68 -1.32
CA ASN A 16 6.59 -2.22 -0.04
C ASN A 16 5.86 -0.95 0.43
N ALA A 17 4.97 -1.13 1.41
CA ALA A 17 4.20 -0.05 2.02
C ALA A 17 5.06 1.02 2.72
N ARG A 18 6.32 0.72 3.04
CA ARG A 18 7.25 1.66 3.67
C ARG A 18 8.07 2.48 2.67
N THR A 19 7.82 2.32 1.37
CA THR A 19 8.55 3.07 0.34
C THR A 19 8.33 4.58 0.55
N PRO A 20 9.39 5.37 0.74
CA PRO A 20 9.26 6.82 0.94
C PRO A 20 8.59 7.50 -0.25
N HIS A 21 7.73 8.49 0.01
CA HIS A 21 7.10 9.26 -1.06
C HIS A 21 8.10 9.96 -1.98
N THR A 22 9.27 10.34 -1.46
CA THR A 22 10.39 10.90 -2.23
C THR A 22 10.90 9.91 -3.28
N GLU A 23 11.00 8.64 -2.93
CA GLU A 23 11.44 7.59 -3.83
C GLU A 23 10.39 7.29 -4.90
N ILE A 24 9.12 7.17 -4.50
CA ILE A 24 8.00 7.01 -5.44
C ILE A 24 7.96 8.18 -6.43
N ALA A 25 8.15 9.40 -5.93
CA ALA A 25 8.19 10.61 -6.74
C ALA A 25 9.35 10.60 -7.76
N ALA A 26 10.54 10.16 -7.34
CA ALA A 26 11.68 9.99 -8.23
C ALA A 26 11.43 8.93 -9.31
N ARG A 27 10.83 7.79 -8.95
CA ARG A 27 10.47 6.71 -9.91
C ARG A 27 9.42 7.16 -10.93
N LEU A 28 8.48 8.02 -10.53
CA LEU A 28 7.37 8.47 -11.38
C LEU A 28 7.60 9.85 -12.04
N GLY A 29 8.73 10.50 -11.79
CA GLY A 29 9.11 11.78 -12.39
C GLY A 29 8.20 12.95 -11.99
N VAL A 30 7.75 12.99 -10.73
CA VAL A 30 6.87 14.04 -10.20
C VAL A 30 7.39 14.58 -8.87
N ALA A 31 6.78 15.65 -8.35
CA ALA A 31 7.13 16.18 -7.04
C ALA A 31 6.62 15.28 -5.91
N GLU A 32 7.36 15.20 -4.79
CA GLU A 32 6.94 14.44 -3.59
C GLU A 32 5.56 14.87 -3.08
N SER A 33 5.26 16.16 -3.11
CA SER A 33 3.94 16.71 -2.73
C SER A 33 2.79 16.13 -3.56
N THR A 34 3.04 15.84 -4.85
CA THR A 34 2.04 15.21 -5.73
C THR A 34 1.74 13.79 -5.28
N ILE A 35 2.78 13.00 -4.96
CA ILE A 35 2.61 11.64 -4.44
C ILE A 35 1.90 11.67 -3.10
N ARG A 36 2.33 12.54 -2.17
CA ARG A 36 1.73 12.67 -0.84
C ARG A 36 0.23 12.96 -0.93
N ASN A 37 -0.17 13.91 -1.79
CA ASN A 37 -1.57 14.26 -1.98
C ASN A 37 -2.38 13.11 -2.60
N ARG A 38 -1.81 12.38 -3.57
CA ARG A 38 -2.47 11.23 -4.20
C ARG A 38 -2.65 10.07 -3.23
N VAL A 39 -1.60 9.69 -2.48
CA VAL A 39 -1.69 8.65 -1.45
C VAL A 39 -2.77 8.99 -0.43
N ARG A 40 -2.78 10.24 0.06
CA ARG A 40 -3.80 10.71 0.99
C ARG A 40 -5.21 10.63 0.40
N ALA A 41 -5.41 11.04 -0.85
CA ALA A 41 -6.70 10.93 -1.51
C ALA A 41 -7.15 9.47 -1.65
N LEU A 42 -6.24 8.56 -2.01
CA LEU A 42 -6.52 7.13 -2.10
C LEU A 42 -6.90 6.51 -0.75
N GLU A 43 -6.31 6.99 0.35
CA GLU A 43 -6.68 6.61 1.72
C GLU A 43 -8.06 7.17 2.11
N GLU A 44 -8.30 8.46 1.86
CA GLU A 44 -9.58 9.14 2.18
C GLU A 44 -10.75 8.57 1.35
N GLU A 45 -10.52 8.16 0.11
CA GLU A 45 -11.50 7.49 -0.76
C GLU A 45 -11.68 6.00 -0.41
N GLY A 46 -10.88 5.44 0.51
CA GLY A 46 -10.95 4.03 0.91
C GLY A 46 -10.41 3.05 -0.14
N VAL A 47 -9.68 3.53 -1.14
CA VAL A 47 -8.96 2.70 -2.12
C VAL A 47 -7.79 2.01 -1.43
N ILE A 48 -7.01 2.76 -0.65
CA ILE A 48 -6.04 2.21 0.30
C ILE A 48 -6.75 2.08 1.65
N GLN A 49 -7.16 0.86 1.98
CA GLN A 49 -7.95 0.62 3.19
C GLN A 49 -7.10 0.54 4.46
N GLN A 50 -5.90 -0.03 4.36
CA GLN A 50 -4.99 -0.19 5.48
C GLN A 50 -3.57 -0.50 5.03
N TYR A 51 -2.61 -0.25 5.91
CA TYR A 51 -1.27 -0.80 5.85
C TYR A 51 -1.13 -1.86 6.94
N THR A 52 -0.64 -3.03 6.57
CA THR A 52 -0.58 -4.17 7.49
C THR A 52 0.77 -4.89 7.42
N VAL A 53 1.01 -5.74 8.40
CA VAL A 53 2.18 -6.63 8.46
C VAL A 53 1.71 -8.03 8.10
N ILE A 54 2.31 -8.62 7.07
CA ILE A 54 2.11 -10.04 6.77
C ILE A 54 2.93 -10.84 7.77
N THR A 55 2.24 -11.59 8.62
CA THR A 55 2.85 -12.44 9.63
C THR A 55 2.75 -13.91 9.24
N ASP A 56 3.70 -14.70 9.74
CA ASP A 56 3.64 -16.15 9.67
C ASP A 56 2.83 -16.66 10.88
N PRO A 57 1.63 -17.23 10.68
CA PRO A 57 0.79 -17.67 11.79
C PRO A 57 1.46 -18.77 12.63
N ALA A 58 2.25 -19.66 12.03
CA ALA A 58 2.91 -20.75 12.75
C ALA A 58 3.94 -20.20 13.74
N LYS A 59 4.68 -19.15 13.35
CA LYS A 59 5.64 -18.48 14.24
C LYS A 59 4.98 -17.69 15.37
N LEU A 60 3.70 -17.36 15.23
CA LEU A 60 2.90 -16.73 16.27
C LEU A 60 2.21 -17.74 17.20
N GLY A 61 2.43 -19.05 17.02
CA GLY A 61 1.84 -20.10 17.84
C GLY A 61 0.44 -20.55 17.39
N TYR A 62 -0.03 -20.11 16.22
CA TYR A 62 -1.24 -20.63 15.62
C TYR A 62 -0.94 -21.99 14.96
N ASN A 63 -1.33 -23.06 15.64
CA ASN A 63 -0.98 -24.44 15.24
C ASN A 63 -2.04 -25.11 14.36
N SER A 64 -3.17 -24.46 14.09
CA SER A 64 -4.23 -25.02 13.26
C SER A 64 -5.03 -23.90 12.60
N VAL A 65 -5.57 -24.21 11.41
CA VAL A 65 -6.53 -23.39 10.69
C VAL A 65 -7.75 -24.27 10.45
N ALA A 66 -8.94 -23.77 10.79
CA ALA A 66 -10.20 -24.44 10.52
C ALA A 66 -11.04 -23.56 9.59
N LEU A 67 -11.59 -24.15 8.54
CA LEU A 67 -12.61 -23.54 7.70
C LEU A 67 -13.95 -24.11 8.13
N VAL A 68 -14.85 -23.24 8.59
CA VAL A 68 -16.20 -23.61 9.00
C VAL A 68 -17.17 -23.00 7.98
N GLY A 69 -18.05 -23.83 7.44
CA GLY A 69 -19.08 -23.48 6.47
C GLY A 69 -20.35 -24.29 6.70
#